data_AF-A0A086ZU61-F1
#
_entry.id   AF-A0A086ZU61-F1
#
_cell.length_a   1.000
_cell.length_b   1.000
_cell.length_c   1.000
_cell.angle_alpha   90.00
_cell.angle_beta   90.00
_cell.angle_gamma   90.00
#
_symmetry.space_group_name_H-M   'P 1'
#
loop_
_entity.id
_entity.type
_entity.pdbx_description
1 polymer ?
#
loop_
_entity_poly.entity_id
_entity_poly.type
_entity_poly.pdbx_seq_one_letter_code
_entity_poly.pdbx_strand_id
1 'polypeptide(L)'
;MSVPVILASKSRPRRDVLYSAGVCPTIRVSHVDEPAALEDFAREHGVTVNDLSVGQRVTVLAGAKADAVYRAYREVAATAAAATG
;
A
#
# COMPACT_ATOMS: atom_id res chain seq x y z
N MET A 1 6.66 15.92 -17.62
CA MET A 1 5.40 15.17 -17.41
C MET A 1 5.25 14.92 -15.92
N SER A 2 4.13 15.30 -15.31
CA SER A 2 3.81 14.92 -13.93
C SER A 2 3.19 13.52 -13.93
N VAL A 3 3.70 12.64 -13.07
CA VAL A 3 3.09 11.33 -12.84
C VAL A 3 2.04 11.50 -11.73
N PRO A 4 0.78 11.11 -11.94
CA PRO A 4 -0.22 11.10 -10.87
C PRO A 4 0.23 10.15 -9.75
N VAL A 5 0.19 10.62 -8.50
CA VAL A 5 0.61 9.83 -7.32
C VAL A 5 -0.61 9.54 -6.45
N ILE A 6 -0.73 8.29 -5.99
CA ILE A 6 -1.66 7.91 -4.92
C ILE A 6 -0.84 7.68 -3.65
N LEU A 7 -1.20 8.36 -2.56
CA LEU A 7 -0.66 8.07 -1.24
C LEU A 7 -1.57 7.08 -0.53
N ALA A 8 -1.13 5.83 -0.41
CA ALA A 8 -1.79 4.76 0.35
C ALA A 8 -1.57 4.92 1.87
N SER A 9 -1.98 6.05 2.45
CA SER A 9 -1.77 6.35 3.87
C SER A 9 -2.81 7.29 4.46
N LYS A 10 -3.18 7.07 5.73
CA LYS A 10 -3.97 8.02 6.55
C LYS A 10 -3.13 9.07 7.29
N SER A 11 -1.81 9.06 7.10
CA SER A 11 -0.87 9.88 7.88
C SER A 11 -0.82 11.32 7.38
N ARG A 12 -1.22 12.28 8.23
CA ARG A 12 -1.10 13.72 7.94
C ARG A 12 0.36 14.14 7.69
N PRO A 13 1.35 13.78 8.53
CA PRO A 13 2.75 14.14 8.27
C PRO A 13 3.28 13.70 6.90
N ARG A 14 2.95 12.48 6.44
CA ARG A 14 3.40 11.98 5.13
C ARG A 14 2.80 12.78 3.97
N ARG A 15 1.53 13.15 4.08
CA ARG A 15 0.88 14.03 3.10
C ARG A 15 1.55 15.41 3.07
N ASP A 16 1.81 15.98 4.23
CA ASP A 16 2.36 17.34 4.33
C ASP A 16 3.79 17.41 3.76
N VAL A 17 4.59 16.35 3.93
CA VAL A 17 5.90 16.20 3.26
C VAL A 17 5.78 16.14 1.74
N LEU A 18 4.77 15.46 1.20
CA LEU A 18 4.55 15.44 -0.26
C LEU A 18 4.14 16.82 -0.77
N TYR A 19 3.23 17.50 -0.06
CA TYR A 19 2.82 18.86 -0.43
C TYR A 19 3.97 19.87 -0.37
N SER A 20 4.84 19.81 0.64
CA SER A 20 6.01 20.69 0.72
C SER A 20 7.02 20.42 -0.40
N ALA A 21 7.06 19.18 -0.90
CA ALA A 21 7.85 18.80 -2.08
C ALA A 21 7.18 19.16 -3.43
N GLY A 22 6.03 19.84 -3.43
CA GLY A 22 5.29 20.19 -4.65
C GLY A 22 4.52 19.03 -5.28
N VAL A 23 4.36 17.91 -4.58
CA VAL A 23 3.60 16.74 -5.03
C VAL A 23 2.20 16.80 -4.41
N CYS A 24 1.16 16.82 -5.25
CA CYS A 24 -0.23 16.77 -4.81
C CYS A 24 -0.81 15.35 -5.00
N PRO A 25 -0.68 14.44 -4.02
CA PRO A 25 -1.15 13.07 -4.16
C PRO A 25 -2.67 12.94 -3.96
N THR A 26 -3.28 11.97 -4.63
CA THR A 26 -4.60 11.46 -4.25
C THR A 26 -4.45 10.61 -2.99
N ILE A 27 -5.17 10.95 -1.92
CA ILE A 27 -5.08 10.21 -0.66
C ILE A 27 -6.04 9.02 -0.65
N ARG A 28 -5.52 7.83 -0.37
CA ARG A 28 -6.32 6.62 -0.13
C ARG A 28 -5.86 5.88 1.12
N VAL A 29 -6.83 5.43 1.92
CA VAL A 29 -6.55 4.63 3.10
C VAL A 29 -6.42 3.18 2.68
N SER A 30 -5.27 2.58 2.95
CA SER A 30 -5.06 1.15 2.82
C SER A 30 -5.66 0.43 4.02
N HIS A 31 -6.44 -0.63 3.78
CA HIS A 31 -6.85 -1.58 4.81
C HIS A 31 -6.00 -2.84 4.61
N VAL A 32 -5.06 -3.07 5.52
CA VAL A 32 -4.15 -4.22 5.50
C VAL A 32 -4.15 -4.86 6.87
N ASP A 33 -4.25 -6.18 6.91
CA ASP A 33 -3.94 -6.98 8.08
C ASP A 33 -2.41 -7.05 8.21
N GLU A 34 -1.84 -6.17 9.04
CA GLU A 34 -0.39 -6.02 9.18
C GLU A 34 0.28 -7.27 9.78
N PRO A 35 -0.26 -7.92 10.83
CA PRO A 35 0.23 -9.21 11.30
C PRO A 35 0.26 -10.28 10.20
N ALA A 36 -0.85 -10.48 9.49
CA ALA A 36 -0.95 -11.51 8.46
C ALA A 36 0.06 -11.27 7.33
N ALA A 37 0.23 -10.03 6.88
CA ALA A 37 1.21 -9.68 5.84
C ALA A 37 2.65 -10.00 6.25
N LEU A 38 3.00 -9.84 7.53
CA LEU A 38 4.32 -10.20 8.04
C LEU A 38 4.48 -11.72 8.20
N GLU A 39 3.44 -12.42 8.64
CA GLU A 39 3.43 -13.87 8.77
C GLU A 39 3.58 -14.56 7.41
N ASP A 40 2.87 -14.07 6.39
CA ASP A 40 2.98 -14.56 5.02
C ASP A 40 4.40 -14.38 4.49
N PHE A 41 4.97 -13.18 4.64
CA PHE A 41 6.34 -12.92 4.22
C PHE A 41 7.37 -13.80 4.96
N ALA A 42 7.23 -13.95 6.28
CA ALA A 42 8.13 -14.78 7.08
C ALA A 42 8.07 -16.25 6.64
N ARG A 43 6.84 -16.75 6.44
CA ARG A 43 6.57 -18.12 5.96
C ARG A 43 7.20 -18.38 4.59
N GLU A 44 7.06 -17.45 3.64
CA GLU A 44 7.68 -17.55 2.31
C GLU A 44 9.21 -17.62 2.36
N HIS A 45 9.82 -17.03 3.39
CA HIS A 45 11.28 -17.00 3.58
C HIS A 45 11.77 -18.07 4.56
N GLY A 46 10.89 -18.95 5.07
CA GLY A 46 11.24 -20.02 6.00
C GLY A 46 11.74 -19.53 7.37
N VAL A 47 11.35 -18.32 7.78
CA VAL A 47 11.73 -17.70 9.05
C VAL A 47 10.50 -17.38 9.90
N THR A 48 10.68 -17.01 11.16
CA THR A 48 9.59 -16.47 11.99
C THR A 48 9.51 -14.95 11.85
N VAL A 49 8.38 -14.35 12.21
CA VAL A 49 8.21 -12.88 12.19
C VAL A 49 9.25 -12.18 13.09
N ASN A 50 9.71 -12.85 14.16
CA ASN A 50 10.71 -12.31 15.08
C ASN A 50 12.11 -12.24 14.48
N ASP A 51 12.39 -13.07 13.47
CA ASP A 51 13.67 -13.08 12.76
C ASP A 51 13.77 -11.98 11.69
N LEU A 52 12.64 -11.33 11.37
CA LEU A 52 12.60 -10.22 10.42
C LEU A 52 13.20 -8.95 11.04
N SER A 53 14.17 -8.38 10.34
CA SER A 53 14.69 -7.05 10.68
C SER A 53 13.59 -5.97 10.59
N VAL A 54 13.76 -4.88 11.33
CA VAL A 54 12.84 -3.73 11.28
C VAL A 54 12.69 -3.20 9.84
N GLY A 55 13.80 -3.16 9.08
CA GLY A 55 13.78 -2.74 7.68
C GLY A 55 12.92 -3.64 6.79
N GLN A 56 13.02 -4.96 6.96
CA GLN A 56 12.17 -5.92 6.23
C GLN A 56 10.70 -5.72 6.61
N ARG A 57 10.39 -5.64 7.90
CA ARG A 57 9.01 -5.46 8.37
C ARG A 57 8.38 -4.17 7.81
N VAL A 58 9.10 -3.06 7.86
CA VAL A 58 8.62 -1.78 7.30
C VAL A 58 8.40 -1.86 5.79
N THR A 59 9.32 -2.49 5.07
CA THR A 59 9.24 -2.63 3.60
C THR A 59 8.04 -3.47 3.20
N VAL A 60 7.83 -4.61 3.86
CA VAL A 60 6.68 -5.50 3.62
C VAL A 60 5.37 -4.77 3.88
N LEU A 61 5.24 -4.08 5.02
CA LEU A 61 4.02 -3.35 5.35
C LEU A 61 3.75 -2.17 4.42
N ALA A 62 4.80 -1.48 3.95
CA ALA A 62 4.66 -0.40 2.98
C ALA A 62 4.16 -0.94 1.62
N GLY A 63 4.74 -2.05 1.15
CA GLY A 63 4.32 -2.73 -0.07
C GLY A 63 2.87 -3.22 0.01
N ALA A 64 2.52 -3.95 1.07
CA ALA A 64 1.17 -4.47 1.28
C ALA A 64 0.11 -3.36 1.26
N LYS A 65 0.41 -2.19 1.84
CA LYS A 65 -0.51 -1.03 1.83
C LYS A 65 -0.70 -0.45 0.45
N ALA A 66 0.38 -0.33 -0.33
CA ALA A 66 0.30 0.13 -1.72
C ALA A 66 -0.48 -0.86 -2.59
N ASP A 67 -0.20 -2.16 -2.45
CA ASP A 67 -0.86 -3.23 -3.19
C ASP A 67 -2.35 -3.33 -2.88
N ALA A 68 -2.75 -3.14 -1.61
CA ALA A 68 -4.16 -3.14 -1.24
C ALA A 68 -4.95 -2.02 -1.96
N VAL A 69 -4.39 -0.82 -2.05
CA VAL A 69 -5.02 0.30 -2.77
C VAL A 69 -5.02 0.04 -4.28
N TYR A 70 -3.93 -0.49 -4.82
CA TYR A 70 -3.83 -0.83 -6.23
C TYR A 70 -4.89 -1.87 -6.65
N ARG A 71 -5.02 -2.97 -5.88
CA ARG A 71 -5.99 -4.03 -6.14
C ARG A 71 -7.43 -3.51 -6.08
N ALA A 72 -7.78 -2.72 -5.07
CA ALA A 72 -9.12 -2.12 -4.96
C ALA A 72 -9.48 -1.30 -6.21
N TYR A 73 -8.53 -0.54 -6.75
CA TYR A 73 -8.75 0.24 -7.97
C TYR A 73 -8.88 -0.65 -9.22
N ARG A 74 -8.07 -1.70 -9.32
CA ARG A 74 -8.13 -2.67 -10.42
C ARG A 74 -9.46 -3.42 -10.43
N GLU A 75 -9.96 -3.81 -9.26
CA GLU A 75 -11.26 -4.46 -9.10
C GLU A 75 -12.39 -3.54 -9.57
N VAL A 76 -12.43 -2.29 -9.11
CA VAL A 76 -13.43 -1.31 -9.56
C VAL A 76 -13.38 -1.12 -11.08
N ALA A 77 -12.19 -1.00 -11.66
CA ALA A 77 -12.02 -0.86 -13.10
C ALA A 77 -12.50 -2.11 -13.86
N ALA A 78 -12.19 -3.31 -13.36
CA ALA A 78 -12.62 -4.57 -13.96
C ALA A 78 -14.14 -4.72 -13.90
N THR A 79 -14.77 -4.44 -12.76
CA THR A 79 -16.23 -4.48 -12.60
C THR A 79 -16.91 -3.48 -13.53
N ALA A 80 -16.40 -2.25 -13.63
CA ALA A 80 -16.94 -1.25 -14.54
C ALA A 80 -16.85 -1.68 -16.01
N ALA A 81 -15.75 -2.33 -16.41
CA ALA A 81 -15.57 -2.83 -17.78
C ALA A 81 -16.46 -4.03 -18.10
N ALA A 82 -16.78 -4.87 -17.11
CA ALA A 82 -17.64 -6.04 -17.26
C ALA A 82 -19.14 -5.72 -17.21
N ALA A 83 -19.52 -4.52 -16.76
CA ALA A 83 -20.91 -4.10 -16.66
C ALA A 83 -21.52 -3.90 -18.05
N THR A 84 -22.49 -4.73 -18.42
CA THR A 84 -23.33 -4.54 -19.60
C THR A 84 -24.65 -3.91 -19.16
N GLY A 85 -24.81 -2.63 -19.46
CA GLY A 85 -26.10 -1.93 -19.36
C GLY A 85 -26.96 -2.18 -20.59
#